data_AF-A0A1G6C6J2-F1
#
_entry.id   AF-A0A1G6C6J2-F1
#
_cell.length_a   1.000
_cell.length_b   1.000
_cell.length_c   1.000
_cell.angle_alpha   90.00
_cell.angle_beta   90.00
_cell.angle_gamma   90.00
#
_symmetry.space_group_name_H-M   'P 1'
#
loop_
_entity.id
_entity.type
_entity.pdbx_description
1 polymer ?
#
loop_
_entity_poly.entity_id
_entity_poly.type
_entity_poly.pdbx_seq_one_letter_code
_entity_poly.pdbx_strand_id
1 'polypeptide(L)' 'MEVLNQMVTMLSHFIFIAISYQLLATVIDWSKFVKLTDENIPKLRMLVLFMSIGLGYLVSHMVLELIQISQSLFFMFQ' A
#
# COMPACT_ATOMS: atom_id res chain seq x y z
N MET A 1 3.49 -14.47 20.57
CA MET A 1 3.71 -13.04 20.27
C MET A 1 4.22 -12.83 18.84
N GLU A 2 5.17 -13.64 18.36
CA GLU A 2 5.73 -13.50 17.00
C GLU A 2 4.69 -13.69 15.88
N VAL A 3 3.86 -14.73 15.95
CA VAL A 3 2.78 -14.97 14.95
C VAL A 3 1.77 -13.81 14.91
N LEU A 4 1.45 -13.21 16.07
CA LEU A 4 0.55 -12.06 16.13
C LEU A 4 1.15 -10.84 15.42
N ASN A 5 2.44 -10.57 15.65
CA ASN A 5 3.15 -9.48 14.94
C ASN A 5 3.20 -9.74 13.43
N GLN A 6 3.46 -10.97 13.00
CA GLN A 6 3.45 -11.32 11.58
C GLN A 6 2.07 -11.14 10.95
N MET A 7 1.00 -11.51 11.66
CA MET A 7 -0.38 -11.28 11.21
C MET A 7 -0.69 -9.77 11.11
N VAL A 8 -0.31 -8.97 12.10
CA VAL A 8 -0.51 -7.51 12.07
C VAL A 8 0.26 -6.88 10.90
N THR A 9 1.51 -7.28 10.67
CA THR A 9 2.31 -6.82 9.54
C THR A 9 1.64 -7.16 8.20
N MET A 10 1.20 -8.42 8.04
CA MET A 10 0.50 -8.86 6.83
C MET A 10 -0.80 -8.08 6.60
N LEU A 11 -1.61 -7.89 7.64
CA LEU A 11 -2.85 -7.10 7.56
C LEU A 11 -2.57 -5.63 7.23
N SER A 12 -1.54 -5.04 7.82
CA SER A 12 -1.11 -3.67 7.50
C SER A 12 -0.82 -3.54 6.01
N HIS A 13 -0.02 -4.44 5.44
CA HIS A 13 0.27 -4.42 4.01
C HIS A 13 -1.00 -4.47 3.16
N PHE A 14 -1.93 -5.39 3.45
CA PHE A 14 -3.18 -5.47 2.68
C PHE A 14 -4.04 -4.20 2.80
N ILE A 15 -4.12 -3.60 3.98
CA ILE A 15 -4.87 -2.35 4.20
C ILE A 15 -4.28 -1.23 3.36
N PHE A 16 -2.96 -1.02 3.40
CA PHE A 16 -2.32 0.04 2.63
C PHE A 16 -2.34 -0.21 1.12
N ILE A 17 -2.30 -1.46 0.68
CA ILE A 17 -2.50 -1.83 -0.74
C ILE A 17 -3.93 -1.48 -1.17
N ALA A 18 -4.94 -1.81 -0.37
CA ALA A 18 -6.33 -1.48 -0.68
C ALA A 18 -6.56 0.04 -0.74
N ILE A 19 -6.00 0.79 0.21
CA ILE A 19 -6.05 2.26 0.22
C ILE A 19 -5.36 2.82 -1.02
N SER A 20 -4.15 2.33 -1.36
CA SER A 20 -3.40 2.77 -2.54
C SER A 20 -4.17 2.49 -3.82
N TYR A 21 -4.80 1.31 -3.93
CA TYR A 21 -5.66 0.97 -5.05
C TYR A 21 -6.85 1.91 -5.17
N GLN A 22 -7.54 2.18 -4.07
CA GLN A 22 -8.67 3.10 -4.07
C GLN A 22 -8.25 4.50 -4.52
N LEU A 23 -7.13 5.02 -4.01
CA LEU A 23 -6.60 6.32 -4.39
C LEU A 23 -6.20 6.37 -5.86
N LEU A 24 -5.44 5.39 -6.35
CA LEU A 24 -5.05 5.31 -7.76
C LEU A 24 -6.26 5.19 -8.68
N ALA A 25 -7.29 4.44 -8.29
CA ALA A 25 -8.48 4.24 -9.10
C ALA A 25 -9.44 5.45 -9.12
N THR A 26 -9.44 6.28 -8.06
CA THR A 26 -10.43 7.37 -7.90
C THR A 26 -9.86 8.77 -8.12
N VAL A 27 -8.60 9.00 -7.76
CA VAL A 27 -7.96 10.32 -7.82
C VAL A 27 -7.32 10.56 -9.19
N ILE A 28 -6.77 9.51 -9.81
CA ILE A 28 -6.08 9.62 -11.11
C ILE A 28 -7.07 9.46 -12.26
N ASP A 29 -7.13 10.48 -13.10
CA ASP A 29 -7.84 10.40 -14.38
C ASP A 29 -6.99 9.67 -15.43
N TRP A 30 -7.15 8.34 -15.48
CA TRP A 30 -6.41 7.47 -16.39
C TRP A 30 -6.67 7.74 -17.87
N SER A 31 -7.77 8.42 -18.22
CA SER A 31 -8.07 8.78 -19.62
C SER A 31 -7.02 9.71 -20.23
N LYS A 32 -6.32 10.48 -19.38
CA LYS A 32 -5.24 11.40 -19.79
C LYS A 32 -3.91 10.69 -20.03
N PHE A 33 -3.73 9.50 -19.45
CA PHE A 33 -2.47 8.76 -19.53
C PHE A 33 -2.53 7.60 -20.54
N VAL A 34 -3.70 6.98 -20.72
CA VAL A 34 -3.87 5.78 -21.55
C VAL A 34 -5.14 5.89 -22.38
N LYS A 35 -5.10 5.39 -23.63
CA LYS A 35 -6.29 5.25 -24.47
C LYS A 35 -7.23 4.20 -23.88
N LEU A 36 -8.42 4.63 -23.45
CA LEU A 36 -9.47 3.78 -22.90
C LEU A 36 -10.21 3.04 -24.02
N THR A 37 -9.63 1.94 -24.49
CA THR A 37 -10.28 0.96 -25.37
C THR A 37 -10.62 -0.31 -24.59
N ASP A 38 -11.59 -1.09 -25.05
CA ASP A 38 -12.02 -2.34 -24.39
C ASP A 38 -10.86 -3.33 -24.17
N GLU A 39 -9.85 -3.30 -25.04
CA GLU A 39 -8.62 -4.10 -24.91
C GLU A 39 -7.64 -3.57 -23.87
N ASN A 40 -7.58 -2.25 -23.67
CA ASN A 40 -6.61 -1.61 -22.77
C ASN A 40 -7.15 -1.44 -21.35
N ILE A 41 -8.46 -1.37 -21.15
CA ILE A 41 -9.10 -1.29 -19.83
C ILE A 41 -8.63 -2.41 -18.87
N PRO A 42 -8.63 -3.70 -19.23
CA PRO A 42 -8.16 -4.76 -18.33
C PRO A 42 -6.66 -4.65 -18.03
N LYS A 43 -5.83 -4.25 -19.02
CA LYS A 43 -4.39 -4.03 -18.84
C LYS A 43 -4.12 -2.86 -17.88
N LEU A 44 -4.89 -1.79 -18.01
CA LEU A 44 -4.85 -0.65 -17.10
C LEU A 44 -5.19 -1.07 -15.68
N ARG A 45 -6.25 -1.88 -15.47
CA ARG A 45 -6.60 -2.39 -14.14
C ARG A 45 -5.46 -3.20 -13.51
N MET A 46 -4.78 -4.05 -14.28
CA MET A 46 -3.60 -4.79 -13.79
C MET A 46 -2.45 -3.84 -13.44
N LEU A 47 -2.20 -2.82 -14.26
CA LEU A 47 -1.16 -1.82 -14.02
C LEU A 47 -1.44 -1.01 -12.73
N VAL A 48 -2.70 -0.60 -12.51
CA VAL A 48 -3.14 0.02 -11.26
C VAL A 48 -2.93 -0.92 -10.08
N LEU A 49 -3.30 -2.20 -10.21
CA LEU A 49 -3.10 -3.18 -9.15
C LEU A 49 -1.61 -3.35 -8.79
N PHE A 50 -0.72 -3.45 -9.78
CA PHE A 50 0.73 -3.56 -9.52
C PHE A 50 1.28 -2.31 -8.83
N MET A 51 0.89 -1.12 -9.27
CA MET A 51 1.28 0.12 -8.59
C MET A 51 0.72 0.18 -7.17
N SER A 52 -0.49 -0.31 -6.94
CA SER A 52 -1.11 -0.35 -5.61
C SER A 52 -0.36 -1.27 -4.66
N ILE A 53 0.10 -2.42 -5.15
CA ILE A 53 0.91 -3.36 -4.37
C ILE A 53 2.24 -2.71 -3.99
N GLY A 54 2.95 -2.12 -4.97
CA GLY A 54 4.24 -1.46 -4.73
C GLY A 54 4.12 -0.28 -3.76
N LEU A 55 3.23 0.68 -4.05
CA LEU A 55 3.04 1.87 -3.21
C LEU A 55 2.50 1.51 -1.83
N GLY A 56 1.48 0.64 -1.76
CA GLY A 56 0.89 0.21 -0.50
C GLY A 56 1.88 -0.53 0.39
N TYR A 57 2.73 -1.38 -0.18
CA TYR A 57 3.81 -2.03 0.55
C TYR A 57 4.81 -1.00 1.09
N LEU A 58 5.29 -0.07 0.26
CA LEU A 58 6.26 0.96 0.68
C LEU A 58 5.73 1.82 1.82
N VAL A 59 4.50 2.31 1.71
CA VAL A 59 3.87 3.13 2.75
C VAL A 59 3.66 2.32 4.02
N SER A 60 3.14 1.09 3.92
CA SER A 60 2.97 0.22 5.07
C SER A 60 4.29 -0.08 5.76
N HIS A 61 5.36 -0.34 5.00
CA HIS A 61 6.68 -0.64 5.56
C HIS A 61 7.22 0.56 6.33
N MET A 62 7.17 1.76 5.73
CA MET A 62 7.57 3.01 6.38
C MET A 62 6.78 3.24 7.68
N VAL A 63 5.46 3.03 7.69
CA VAL A 63 4.62 3.21 8.89
C VAL A 63 4.99 2.23 9.99
N LEU A 64 5.21 0.94 9.65
CA LEU A 64 5.61 -0.06 10.63
C LEU A 64 7.01 0.24 11.21
N GLU A 65 7.95 0.69 10.39
CA GLU A 65 9.27 1.13 10.86
C GLU A 65 9.16 2.33 11.81
N LEU A 66 8.34 3.32 11.49
CA LEU A 66 8.12 4.48 12.37
C LEU A 66 7.54 4.06 13.72
N ILE A 67 6.61 3.09 13.74
CA ILE A 67 6.06 2.53 14.98
C ILE A 67 7.16 1.84 15.79
N GLN A 68 8.00 1.02 15.15
CA GLN A 68 9.10 0.32 15.81
C GLN A 68 10.13 1.30 16.40
N ILE A 69 10.51 2.34 15.65
CA ILE A 69 11.41 3.39 16.11
C ILE A 69 10.79 4.15 17.28
N SER A 70 9.49 4.49 17.20
CA SER A 70 8.79 5.19 18.29
C SER A 70 8.78 4.38 19.58
N GLN A 71 8.53 3.07 19.47
CA GLN A 71 8.56 2.16 20.61
C GLN A 71 9.98 2.03 21.20
N SER A 72 11.00 1.87 20.36
CA SER A 72 12.38 1.72 20.83
C SER A 72 12.89 2.98 21.54
N LEU A 73 12.55 4.17 21.03
CA LEU A 73 12.86 5.44 21.68
C LEU A 73 12.14 5.56 23.03
N PHE A 74 10.84 5.23 23.10
CA PHE A 74 10.08 5.30 24.35
C PHE A 74 10.70 4.42 25.45
N PHE A 75 11.09 3.19 25.13
CA PHE A 75 11.75 2.29 26.09
C PHE A 75 13.18 2.68 26.43
N MET A 76 13.86 3.46 25.59
CA MET A 76 15.22 3.95 25.87
C MET A 76 15.25 5.09 26.89
N PHE A 77 14.17 5.89 26.96
CA PHE A 77 14.07 7.04 27.87
C PHE A 77 13.28 6.75 29.16
N GLN A 78 12.88 5.50 29.39
CA GLN A 78 12.23 5.02 30.62
C GLN A 78 13.21 4.18 31.44
#